data_AF-A0A1I7USL1-F1
#
_entry.id   AF-A0A1I7USL1-F1
#
_cell.length_a   1.000
_cell.length_b   1.000
_cell.length_c   1.000
_cell.angle_alpha   90.00
_cell.angle_beta   90.00
_cell.angle_gamma   90.00
#
_symmetry.space_group_name_H-M   'P 1'
#
loop_
_entity.id
_entity.type
_entity.pdbx_description
1 polymer ?
#
loop_
_entity_poly.entity_id
_entity_poly.type
_entity_poly.pdbx_seq_one_letter_code
_entity_poly.pdbx_strand_id
1 'polypeptide(L)'
;MASKTVSTFDVPHGPSWYRIELEQCGQRKRLLVDGISSPEPIIKGMVFIDFDLEGHKFNITCEKIGAAQICDLHMDHRRIPCFNPQDDSEYAI
;
A
#
# COMPACT_ATOMS: atom_id res chain seq x y z
N MET A 1 22.84 -3.81 5.28
CA MET A 1 21.48 -3.85 5.87
C MET A 1 20.50 -3.78 4.72
N ALA A 2 19.51 -4.67 4.66
CA ALA A 2 18.47 -4.58 3.63
C ALA A 2 17.57 -3.38 3.98
N SER A 3 17.38 -2.46 3.03
CA SER A 3 16.46 -1.34 3.21
C SER A 3 15.03 -1.89 3.28
N LYS A 4 14.31 -1.55 4.36
CA LYS A 4 12.87 -1.84 4.50
C LYS A 4 12.11 -0.60 4.02
N THR A 5 11.26 -0.77 3.03
CA THR A 5 10.30 0.26 2.60
C THR A 5 8.91 -0.14 3.08
N VAL A 6 8.10 0.85 3.47
CA VAL A 6 6.70 0.68 3.86
C VAL A 6 5.89 1.73 3.12
N SER A 7 4.89 1.28 2.37
CA SER A 7 3.90 2.16 1.75
C SER A 7 2.58 2.02 2.48
N THR A 8 2.01 3.13 2.93
CA THR A 8 0.79 3.16 3.76
C THR A 8 -0.34 3.85 3.01
N PHE A 9 -1.53 3.28 3.11
CA PHE A 9 -2.75 3.79 2.49
C PHE A 9 -3.88 3.77 3.52
N ASP A 10 -4.48 4.93 3.78
CA ASP A 10 -5.70 5.01 4.58
C ASP A 10 -6.91 5.01 3.64
N VAL A 11 -7.69 3.93 3.68
CA VAL A 11 -8.82 3.66 2.79
C VAL A 11 -10.13 3.93 3.53
N PRO A 12 -10.98 4.87 3.04
CA PRO A 12 -12.29 5.10 3.64
C PRO A 12 -13.24 3.95 3.32
N HIS A 13 -13.90 3.40 4.35
CA HIS A 13 -14.92 2.36 4.23
C HIS A 13 -16.11 2.67 5.15
N GLY A 14 -17.18 3.25 4.59
CA GLY A 14 -18.35 3.67 5.34
C GLY A 14 -18.01 4.67 6.45
N PRO A 15 -18.34 4.39 7.73
CA PRO A 15 -17.97 5.25 8.87
C PRO A 15 -16.54 4.97 9.40
N SER A 16 -15.80 4.04 8.82
CA SER A 16 -14.50 3.56 9.30
C SER A 16 -13.42 3.72 8.23
N TRP A 17 -12.17 3.45 8.61
CA TRP A 17 -11.01 3.52 7.74
C TRP A 17 -10.17 2.25 7.92
N TYR A 18 -9.71 1.67 6.81
CA TYR A 18 -8.68 0.63 6.84
C TYR A 18 -7.31 1.26 6.61
N ARG A 19 -6.33 0.81 7.38
CA ARG A 19 -4.93 1.08 7.10
C ARG A 19 -4.32 -0.10 6.36
N ILE A 20 -3.94 0.12 5.11
CA ILE A 20 -3.29 -0.88 4.27
C ILE A 20 -1.81 -0.54 4.17
N GLU A 21 -0.95 -1.49 4.52
CA GLU A 21 0.49 -1.31 4.50
C GLU A 21 1.16 -2.38 3.64
N LEU A 22 2.01 -1.94 2.71
CA LEU A 22 2.89 -2.82 1.95
C LEU A 22 4.30 -2.69 2.49
N GLU A 23 4.75 -3.72 3.20
CA GLU A 23 6.14 -3.83 3.63
C GLU A 23 6.96 -4.56 2.56
N GLN A 24 8.10 -3.99 2.18
CA GLN A 24 9.07 -4.62 1.31
C GLN A 24 10.46 -4.64 1.96
N CYS A 25 11.05 -5.84 2.05
CA CYS A 25 12.39 -6.05 2.57
C CYS A 25 13.16 -6.94 1.58
N GLY A 26 14.00 -6.31 0.76
CA GLY A 26 14.64 -6.97 -0.39
C GLY A 26 13.60 -7.51 -1.37
N GLN A 27 13.56 -8.84 -1.55
CA GLN A 27 12.57 -9.51 -2.39
C GLN A 27 11.30 -9.94 -1.63
N ARG A 28 11.31 -9.91 -0.30
CA ARG A 28 10.15 -10.30 0.52
C ARG A 28 9.18 -9.13 0.58
N LYS A 29 7.91 -9.42 0.38
CA LYS A 29 6.81 -8.46 0.42
C LYS A 29 5.73 -8.99 1.35
N ARG A 30 5.11 -8.10 2.13
CA ARG A 30 4.04 -8.43 3.07
C ARG A 30 2.96 -7.35 3.00
N LEU A 31 1.72 -7.78 2.83
CA LEU A 31 0.55 -6.91 2.92
C LEU A 31 -0.04 -7.00 4.33
N LEU A 32 -0.28 -5.86 4.95
CA LEU A 32 -0.97 -5.74 6.22
C LEU A 32 -2.24 -4.92 6.02
N VAL A 33 -3.32 -5.32 6.67
CA VAL A 33 -4.58 -4.58 6.78
C VAL A 33 -4.82 -4.40 8.28
N ASP A 34 -4.88 -3.16 8.75
CA ASP A 34 -4.95 -2.78 10.16
C ASP A 34 -3.89 -3.47 11.03
N GLY A 35 -2.66 -3.59 10.51
CA GLY A 35 -1.54 -4.27 11.17
C GLY A 35 -1.62 -5.81 11.17
N ILE A 36 -2.68 -6.40 10.62
CA ILE A 36 -2.85 -7.85 10.49
C ILE A 36 -2.39 -8.30 9.11
N SER A 37 -1.60 -9.37 9.04
CA SER A 37 -1.13 -9.88 7.75
C SER A 37 -2.28 -10.45 6.94
N SER A 38 -2.43 -9.95 5.71
CA SER A 38 -3.36 -10.56 4.77
C SER A 38 -2.82 -11.92 4.33
N PRO A 39 -3.60 -13.02 4.46
CA PRO A 39 -3.12 -14.36 4.16
C PRO A 39 -2.99 -14.65 2.66
N GLU A 40 -3.62 -13.88 1.77
CA GLU A 40 -3.77 -14.25 0.35
C GLU A 40 -3.48 -13.15 -0.70
N PRO A 41 -2.47 -12.27 -0.54
CA PRO A 41 -2.10 -11.37 -1.64
C PRO A 41 -1.46 -12.15 -2.79
N ILE A 42 -2.00 -12.03 -4.01
CA ILE A 42 -1.34 -12.57 -5.20
C ILE A 42 -0.26 -11.57 -5.63
N ILE A 43 1.00 -11.87 -5.32
CA ILE A 43 2.14 -10.98 -5.62
C ILE A 43 2.77 -11.36 -6.96
N LYS A 44 2.55 -10.55 -8.00
CA LYS A 44 3.16 -10.77 -9.34
C LYS A 44 4.29 -9.77 -9.63
N GLY A 45 5.46 -10.28 -10.02
CA GLY A 45 6.55 -9.52 -10.64
C GLY A 45 6.98 -8.20 -9.97
N MET A 46 7.25 -7.17 -10.78
CA MET A 46 7.42 -5.75 -10.40
C MET A 46 6.05 -5.16 -10.00
N VAL A 47 5.53 -5.68 -8.90
CA VAL A 47 4.38 -5.27 -8.08
C VAL A 47 3.06 -5.02 -8.81
N PHE A 48 2.26 -6.08 -8.89
CA PHE A 48 0.80 -6.05 -8.76
C PHE A 48 0.43 -6.95 -7.56
N ILE A 49 -0.25 -6.40 -6.56
CA ILE A 49 -0.85 -7.14 -5.44
C ILE A 49 -2.35 -7.00 -5.56
N ASP A 50 -3.02 -8.09 -5.91
CA ASP A 50 -4.47 -8.18 -5.95
C ASP A 50 -4.98 -8.84 -4.66
N PHE A 51 -6.00 -8.25 -4.04
CA PHE A 51 -6.72 -8.83 -2.91
C PHE A 51 -8.16 -8.31 -2.85
N ASP A 52 -9.04 -9.12 -2.28
CA ASP A 52 -10.43 -8.77 -2.02
C ASP A 52 -10.60 -8.49 -0.52
N LEU A 53 -11.26 -7.38 -0.17
CA LEU A 53 -11.57 -7.05 1.22
C LEU A 53 -12.99 -6.50 1.27
N GLU A 54 -13.84 -7.13 2.09
CA GLU A 54 -15.25 -6.75 2.30
C GLU A 54 -16.07 -6.53 1.02
N GLY A 55 -15.79 -7.30 -0.04
CA GLY A 55 -16.51 -7.22 -1.32
C GLY A 55 -15.97 -6.18 -2.30
N HIS A 56 -14.93 -5.45 -1.91
CA HIS A 56 -14.19 -4.53 -2.78
C HIS A 56 -12.92 -5.18 -3.31
N LYS A 57 -12.58 -4.88 -4.58
CA LYS A 57 -11.36 -5.34 -5.22
C LYS A 57 -10.27 -4.31 -5.06
N PHE A 58 -9.17 -4.73 -4.46
CA PHE A 58 -8.00 -3.90 -4.27
C PHE A 58 -6.85 -4.36 -5.15
N ASN A 59 -6.14 -3.38 -5.70
CA ASN A 59 -4.93 -3.60 -6.45
C ASN A 59 -3.85 -2.59 -6.03
N ILE A 60 -2.68 -3.08 -5.62
CA ILE A 60 -1.51 -2.23 -5.40
C ILE A 60 -0.54 -2.43 -6.56
N THR A 61 -0.27 -1.33 -7.26
CA THR A 61 0.80 -1.22 -8.24
C THR A 61 1.98 -0.51 -7.62
N CYS A 62 3.21 -0.97 -7.85
CA CYS A 62 4.38 -0.16 -7.51
C CYS A 62 5.37 -0.05 -8.65
N GLU A 63 5.81 1.17 -8.89
CA GLU A 63 6.83 1.50 -9.87
C GLU A 63 8.10 2.02 -9.19
N LYS A 64 9.26 1.67 -9.72
CA LYS A 64 10.54 2.23 -9.26
C LYS A 64 10.91 3.41 -10.15
N ILE A 65 10.90 4.61 -9.59
CA ILE A 65 11.30 5.84 -10.26
C ILE A 65 12.63 6.31 -9.68
N GLY A 66 13.72 6.04 -10.39
CA GLY A 66 15.09 6.33 -9.92
C GLY A 66 15.43 5.54 -8.66
N ALA A 67 15.69 6.25 -7.56
CA ALA A 67 15.97 5.66 -6.25
C ALA A 67 14.70 5.40 -5.41
N ALA A 68 13.56 5.98 -5.79
CA ALA A 68 12.30 5.87 -5.07
C ALA A 68 11.45 4.72 -5.61
N GLN A 69 10.64 4.14 -4.73
CA GLN A 69 9.54 3.24 -5.10
C GLN A 69 8.24 3.97 -4.78
N ILE A 70 7.39 4.13 -5.79
CA ILE A 70 6.08 4.72 -5.67
C ILE A 70 5.06 3.59 -5.75
N CYS A 71 4.13 3.56 -4.81
CA CYS A 71 3.05 2.59 -4.79
C CYS A 71 1.71 3.32 -4.88
N ASP A 72 0.82 2.80 -5.70
CA ASP A 72 -0.54 3.28 -5.89
C ASP A 72 -1.51 2.17 -5.53
N LEU A 73 -2.48 2.48 -4.68
CA LEU A 73 -3.58 1.59 -4.34
C LEU A 73 -4.80 1.96 -5.17
N HIS A 74 -5.51 0.96 -5.68
CA HIS A 74 -6.79 1.12 -6.33
C HIS A 74 -7.85 0.27 -5.63
N MET A 75 -9.05 0.82 -5.44
CA MET A 75 -10.24 0.14 -4.93
C MET A 75 -11.35 0.26 -5.98
N ASP A 76 -11.84 -0.86 -6.53
CA ASP A 76 -12.86 -0.89 -7.59
C ASP A 76 -12.59 0.10 -8.73
N HIS A 77 -11.36 0.12 -9.23
CA HIS A 77 -10.87 1.02 -10.28
C HIS A 77 -10.74 2.50 -9.89
N ARG A 78 -10.93 2.86 -8.62
CA ARG A 78 -10.65 4.21 -8.09
C ARG A 78 -9.29 4.24 -7.41
N ARG A 79 -8.45 5.19 -7.78
CA ARG A 79 -7.15 5.40 -7.15
C ARG A 79 -7.32 5.96 -5.73
N ILE A 80 -6.62 5.36 -4.79
CA ILE A 80 -6.45 5.80 -3.41
C ILE A 80 -5.01 6.31 -3.27
N PRO A 81 -4.81 7.59 -2.94
CA PRO A 81 -3.48 8.17 -2.82
C PRO A 81 -2.69 7.48 -1.70
N CYS A 82 -1.40 7.25 -1.94
CA CYS A 82 -0.49 6.83 -0.88
C CYS A 82 -0.42 7.93 0.17
N PHE A 83 -0.64 7.58 1.43
CA PHE A 83 -0.38 8.50 2.52
C PHE A 83 1.12 8.49 2.79
N ASN A 84 1.77 9.64 2.55
CA ASN A 84 3.19 9.80 2.81
C ASN A 84 3.34 10.71 4.05
N PRO A 85 3.58 10.18 5.26
CA PRO A 85 3.65 10.99 6.47
C PRO A 85 4.80 12.02 6.48
N GLN A 86 5.72 11.94 5.51
CA GLN A 86 6.78 12.95 5.32
C GLN A 86 6.29 14.18 4.52
N ASP A 87 5.19 14.08 3.78
CA ASP A 87 4.61 15.20 3.01
C ASP A 87 3.87 16.20 3.92
N ASP A 88 3.35 15.73 5.05
CA ASP A 88 2.69 16.56 6.07
C ASP A 88 3.65 17.55 6.77
N SER A 89 4.96 17.37 6.59
CA SER A 89 5.99 18.28 7.11
C SER A 89 5.94 19.67 6.46
N GLU A 90 5.25 19.85 5.32
CA GLU A 90 5.18 21.14 4.62
C GLU A 90 4.05 22.05 5.12
N TYR A 91 3.19 21.56 6.02
CA TYR A 91 2.08 22.35 6.63
C TYR A 91 2.19 22.53 8.15
N ALA A 92 3.34 22.17 8.76
CA ALA A 92 3.64 22.53 10.14
C ALA A 92 4.11 24.00 10.22
N ILE A 93 3.14 24.92 10.21
CA ILE A 93 3.31 26.34 10.58
C ILE A 93 3.40 26.51 12.09
#